data_AF-A0A6G3R1U4-F1
#
_entry.id   AF-A0A6G3R1U4-F1
#
_cell.length_a   1.000
_cell.length_b   1.000
_cell.length_c   1.000
_cell.angle_alpha   90.00
_cell.angle_beta   90.00
_cell.angle_gamma   90.00
#
_symmetry.space_group_name_H-M   'P 1'
#
loop_
_entity.id
_entity.type
_entity.pdbx_description
1 polymer ?
#
loop_
_entity_poly.entity_id
_entity_poly.type
_entity_poly.pdbx_seq_one_letter_code
_entity_poly.pdbx_strand_id
1 'polypeptide(L)' 'MPLLLAAGICLLAGLDAALILLGLPAPVTGERLPRVHGVLLVLGFAGTLVALERAVALGGRWPYAAPALLGAGGLLLL' A
#
# COMPACT_ATOMS: atom_id res chain seq x y z
N MET A 1 -1.69 -10.27 10.23
CA MET A 1 -0.26 -9.96 9.99
C MET A 1 0.10 -9.77 8.52
N PRO A 2 -0.18 -10.69 7.57
CA PRO A 2 0.27 -10.52 6.18
C PRO A 2 -0.29 -9.25 5.50
N LEU A 3 -1.55 -8.90 5.82
CA LEU A 3 -2.22 -7.69 5.31
C LEU A 3 -1.57 -6.39 5.80
N LEU A 4 -1.14 -6.36 7.07
CA LEU A 4 -0.40 -5.22 7.63
C LEU A 4 0.98 -5.09 6.97
N LEU A 5 1.63 -6.22 6.70
CA LEU A 5 2.91 -6.27 6.00
C LEU A 5 2.78 -5.73 4.57
N ALA A 6 1.75 -6.16 3.83
CA ALA A 6 1.47 -5.65 2.49
C ALA A 6 1.23 -4.13 2.49
N ALA A 7 0.41 -3.63 3.42
CA ALA A 7 0.16 -2.20 3.58
C ALA A 7 1.45 -1.44 3.94
N GLY A 8 2.28 -1.99 4.84
CA GLY A 8 3.56 -1.40 5.24
C GLY A 8 4.56 -1.32 4.08
N ILE A 9 4.63 -2.35 3.24
CA ILE A 9 5.46 -2.31 2.03
C ILE A 9 4.98 -1.22 1.08
N CYS A 10 3.66 -1.09 0.86
CA CYS A 10 3.10 -0.02 0.03
C CYS A 10 3.39 1.37 0.60
N LEU A 11 3.37 1.54 1.93
CA LEU A 11 3.73 2.78 2.60
C LEU A 11 5.20 3.14 2.34
N LEU A 12 6.12 2.20 2.57
CA LEU A 12 7.56 2.45 2.39
C LEU A 12 7.89 2.79 0.94
N ALA A 13 7.33 2.05 -0.02
CA ALA A 13 7.52 2.34 -1.44
C ALA A 13 6.86 3.66 -1.87
N GLY A 14 5.69 3.99 -1.34
CA GLY A 14 5.03 5.27 -1.58
C GLY A 14 5.84 6.45 -1.03
N LEU A 15 6.47 6.29 0.13
CA LEU A 15 7.36 7.28 0.74
C LEU A 15 8.64 7.48 -0.08
N ASP A 16 9.25 6.38 -0.52
CA ASP A 16 10.41 6.41 -1.41
C ASP A 16 10.08 7.14 -2.73
N ALA A 17 8.93 6.83 -3.34
CA ALA A 17 8.42 7.55 -4.50
C ALA A 17 8.19 9.05 -4.23
N ALA A 18 7.80 9.43 -3.01
CA ALA A 18 7.63 10.83 -2.62
C ALA A 18 8.97 11.57 -2.58
N LEU A 19 10.05 10.92 -2.12
CA LEU A 19 11.40 11.49 -2.15
C LEU A 19 11.83 11.77 -3.60
N ILE A 20 11.56 10.84 -4.51
CA ILE A 20 11.84 11.03 -5.94
C ILE A 20 11.03 12.22 -6.51
N LEU A 21 9.74 12.30 -6.20
CA LEU A 21 8.86 13.41 -6.63
C LEU A 21 9.32 14.77 -6.08
N LEU A 22 9.91 14.79 -4.89
CA LEU A 22 10.48 15.98 -4.25
C LEU A 22 11.89 16.34 -4.77
N GLY A 23 12.49 15.51 -5.63
CA GLY A 23 13.88 15.70 -6.07
C GLY A 23 14.91 15.45 -4.97
N LEU A 24 14.53 14.72 -3.92
CA LEU A 24 15.40 14.33 -2.80
C LEU A 24 16.08 12.98 -3.10
N PRO A 25 17.22 12.68 -2.44
CA PRO A 25 17.87 11.38 -2.58
C PRO A 25 16.96 10.27 -2.04
N ALA A 26 16.51 9.38 -2.93
CA ALA A 26 15.70 8.22 -2.60
C ALA A 26 16.58 6.95 -2.53
N PRO A 27 16.40 6.08 -1.50
CA PRO A 27 17.09 4.80 -1.39
C PRO A 27 16.86 3.87 -2.58
N VAL A 28 15.63 3.81 -3.10
CA VAL A 28 15.27 3.06 -4.30
C VAL A 28 14.99 4.06 -5.42
N THR A 29 15.49 3.78 -6.61
CA THR A 29 15.27 4.65 -7.77
C THR A 29 14.67 3.84 -8.90
N GLY A 30 13.55 4.32 -9.43
CA GLY A 30 12.87 3.69 -10.55
C GLY A 30 11.85 4.63 -11.18
N GLU A 31 11.81 4.71 -12.51
CA GLU A 31 10.92 5.63 -13.23
C GLU A 31 9.42 5.34 -13.01
N ARG A 32 9.08 4.16 -12.50
CA ARG A 32 7.68 3.76 -12.27
C ARG A 32 7.17 4.21 -10.90
N LEU A 33 8.03 4.26 -9.89
CA LEU A 33 7.65 4.60 -8.51
C LEU A 33 6.91 5.94 -8.40
N PRO A 34 7.41 7.06 -8.96
CA PRO A 34 6.71 8.34 -8.94
C PRO A 34 5.32 8.30 -9.57
N ARG A 35 5.14 7.47 -10.62
CA ARG A 35 3.87 7.33 -11.34
C ARG A 35 2.81 6.59 -10.53
N VAL A 36 3.22 5.69 -9.63
CA VAL A 36 2.30 4.88 -8.81
C VAL A 36 2.19 5.37 -7.36
N HIS A 37 2.91 6.42 -6.96
CA HIS A 37 2.91 7.00 -5.60
C HIS A 37 1.52 7.15 -4.99
N GLY A 38 0.61 7.84 -5.70
CA GLY A 38 -0.74 8.10 -5.19
C GLY A 38 -1.55 6.81 -5.01
N VAL A 39 -1.44 5.87 -5.95
CA VAL A 39 -2.15 4.59 -5.88
C VAL A 39 -1.60 3.72 -4.75
N LEU A 40 -0.27 3.70 -4.54
CA LEU A 40 0.37 2.98 -3.45
C LEU A 40 -0.09 3.50 -2.08
N LEU A 41 -0.10 4.82 -1.88
CA LEU A 41 -0.51 5.39 -0.59
C LEU A 41 -2.02 5.28 -0.34
N VAL A 42 -2.84 5.59 -1.34
CA VAL A 42 -4.30 5.63 -1.16
C VAL A 42 -4.91 4.24 -1.16
N LEU A 43 -4.61 3.40 -2.17
CA LEU A 43 -5.23 2.08 -2.30
C LEU A 43 -4.40 0.99 -1.62
N GLY A 44 -3.08 0.98 -1.83
CA GLY A 44 -2.18 -0.05 -1.30
C GLY A 44 -2.01 0.02 0.23
N PHE A 45 -1.85 1.22 0.78
CA PHE A 45 -1.67 1.44 2.22
C PHE A 45 -2.97 1.80 2.95
N ALA A 46 -3.49 3.01 2.75
CA ALA A 46 -4.62 3.52 3.53
C ALA A 46 -5.88 2.69 3.31
N GLY A 47 -6.19 2.37 2.05
CA GLY A 47 -7.32 1.50 1.70
C GLY A 47 -7.22 0.12 2.36
N THR A 48 -6.04 -0.51 2.32
CA THR A 48 -5.80 -1.80 2.97
C THR A 48 -6.00 -1.72 4.49
N LEU A 49 -5.47 -0.69 5.16
CA LEU A 49 -5.62 -0.53 6.61
C LEU A 49 -7.08 -0.27 7.01
N VAL A 50 -7.75 0.67 6.36
CA VAL A 50 -9.16 0.99 6.65
C VAL A 50 -10.04 -0.25 6.43
N ALA A 51 -9.84 -0.97 5.32
CA ALA A 51 -10.59 -2.19 5.06
C ALA A 51 -10.26 -3.31 6.06
N LEU A 52 -9.01 -3.40 6.54
CA LEU A 52 -8.60 -4.35 7.55
C LEU A 52 -9.23 -4.06 8.92
N GLU A 53 -9.22 -2.80 9.37
CA GLU A 53 -9.87 -2.39 10.61
C GLU A 53 -11.37 -2.71 10.58
N ARG A 54 -12.03 -2.41 9.46
CA ARG A 54 -13.45 -2.77 9.26
C ARG A 54 -13.66 -4.28 9.23
N ALA A 55 -12.75 -5.05 8.63
CA ALA A 55 -12.82 -6.51 8.60
C ALA A 55 -12.70 -7.12 10.01
N VAL A 56 -11.82 -6.57 10.84
CA VAL A 56 -11.68 -6.97 12.25
C VAL A 56 -12.97 -6.66 13.03
N ALA A 57 -13.55 -5.48 12.83
CA ALA A 57 -14.79 -5.08 13.50
C ALA A 57 -16.01 -5.93 13.08
N LEU A 58 -16.10 -6.30 11.81
CA LEU A 58 -17.19 -7.13 11.28
C LEU A 58 -17.08 -8.61 11.71
N GLY A 59 -15.87 -9.12 11.91
CA GLY A 59 -15.63 -10.51 12.25
C GLY A 59 -15.89 -11.48 11.08
N GLY A 60 -15.48 -12.75 11.27
CA GLY A 60 -15.56 -13.77 10.22
C GLY A 60 -14.47 -13.66 9.16
N ARG A 61 -14.53 -14.51 8.12
CA ARG A 61 -13.43 -14.69 7.15
C ARG A 61 -13.61 -13.85 5.87
N TRP A 62 -14.86 -13.60 5.48
CA TRP A 62 -15.22 -12.91 4.24
C TRP A 62 -14.78 -11.45 4.16
N PRO A 63 -14.88 -10.63 5.23
CA PRO A 63 -14.48 -9.22 5.17
C PRO A 63 -13.00 -9.00 4.84
N TYR A 64 -12.15 -10.01 5.07
CA TYR A 64 -10.71 -9.96 4.77
C TYR A 64 -10.40 -10.02 3.27
N ALA A 65 -11.36 -10.36 2.40
CA ALA A 65 -11.12 -10.37 0.95
C ALA A 65 -10.80 -8.97 0.41
N ALA A 66 -11.48 -7.93 0.91
CA ALA A 66 -11.24 -6.54 0.49
C ALA A 66 -9.82 -6.05 0.81
N PRO A 67 -9.32 -6.08 2.07
CA PRO A 67 -7.95 -5.68 2.35
C PRO A 67 -6.93 -6.60 1.67
N ALA A 68 -7.25 -7.88 1.43
CA ALA A 68 -6.35 -8.77 0.69
C ALA A 68 -6.15 -8.35 -0.76
N LEU A 69 -7.24 -8.02 -1.47
CA LEU A 69 -7.17 -7.56 -2.85
C LEU A 69 -6.51 -6.18 -2.97
N LEU A 70 -6.77 -5.27 -2.02
CA LEU A 70 -6.12 -3.95 -1.98
C LEU A 70 -4.61 -4.07 -1.74
N GLY A 71 -4.20 -4.86 -0.74
CA GLY A 71 -2.79 -5.10 -0.45
C GLY A 71 -2.08 -5.81 -1.60
N ALA A 72 -2.69 -6.86 -2.17
CA ALA A 72 -2.12 -7.57 -3.31
C ALA A 72 -2.01 -6.68 -4.56
N GLY A 73 -3.04 -5.87 -4.85
CA GLY A 73 -3.00 -4.90 -5.95
C GLY A 73 -1.90 -3.86 -5.77
N GLY A 74 -1.70 -3.36 -4.55
CA GLY A 74 -0.59 -2.47 -4.23
C GLY A 74 0.77 -3.11 -4.47
N LEU A 75 0.95 -4.36 -4.04
CA LEU A 75 2.19 -5.11 -4.27
C LEU A 75 2.46 -5.40 -5.75
N LEU A 76 1.43 -5.64 -6.56
CA LEU A 76 1.56 -5.86 -8.01
C LEU A 76 1.92 -4.58 -8.79
N LEU A 77 1.81 -3.40 -8.16
CA LEU A 77 2.22 -2.12 -8.76
C LEU A 77 3.69 -1.78 -8.52
N LEU A 78 4.34 -2.43 -7.56
CA LEU A 78 5.77 -2.34 -7.32
C LEU A 78 6.52 -3.11 -8.41
#